data_AF-A0A497I325-F1
#
_entry.id   AF-A0A497I325-F1
#
_cell.length_a   1.000
_cell.length_b   1.000
_cell.length_c   1.000
_cell.angle_alpha   90.00
_cell.angle_beta   90.00
_cell.angle_gamma   90.00
#
_symmetry.space_group_name_H-M   'P 1'
#
loop_
_entity.id
_entity.type
_entity.pdbx_description
1 polymer ?
#
loop_
_entity_poly.entity_id
_entity_poly.type
_entity_poly.pdbx_seq_one_letter_code
_entity_poly.pdbx_strand_id
1 'polypeptide(L)'
;QNIVASVDLHAKIDLETAAEKLENTMYEPEEFPGLIYRMMEPKVVILMFASGKLVCTGAKTEREVYEAVYKLKRILEENQLITYVTTK
;
A
#
# COMPACT_ATOMS: atom_id res chain seq x y z
N GLN A 1 -11.05 -9.79 16.46
CA GLN A 1 -9.59 -9.62 16.56
C GLN A 1 -9.11 -8.96 15.28
N ASN A 2 -8.14 -8.04 15.36
CA ASN A 2 -7.57 -7.31 14.23
C ASN A 2 -6.06 -7.55 14.19
N ILE A 3 -5.52 -7.80 13.00
CA ILE A 3 -4.09 -7.93 12.75
C ILE A 3 -3.59 -6.62 12.13
N VAL A 4 -2.47 -6.14 12.65
CA VAL A 4 -1.70 -5.04 12.06
C VAL A 4 -0.36 -5.62 11.62
N ALA A 5 -0.01 -5.42 10.36
CA ALA A 5 1.24 -5.91 9.78
C ALA A 5 1.99 -4.78 9.09
N SER A 6 3.32 -4.81 9.19
CA SER A 6 4.21 -3.92 8.44
C SER A 6 4.93 -4.72 7.37
N VAL A 7 5.01 -4.16 6.15
CA VAL A 7 5.67 -4.81 5.01
C VAL A 7 6.60 -3.80 4.33
N ASP A 8 7.71 -4.28 3.78
CA ASP A 8 8.61 -3.50 2.93
C ASP A 8 8.57 -4.09 1.51
N LEU A 9 8.19 -3.29 0.51
CA LEU A 9 8.18 -3.70 -0.89
C LEU A 9 9.58 -3.67 -1.53
N HIS A 10 10.58 -3.11 -0.84
CA HIS A 10 11.93 -2.87 -1.38
C HIS A 10 11.90 -2.09 -2.72
N ALA A 11 10.94 -1.17 -2.84
CA ALA A 11 10.70 -0.33 -4.00
C ALA A 11 10.27 1.08 -3.56
N LYS A 12 10.49 2.08 -4.40
CA LYS A 12 9.89 3.41 -4.20
C LYS A 12 8.48 3.42 -4.77
N ILE A 13 7.57 4.14 -4.11
CA ILE A 13 6.18 4.33 -4.57
C ILE A 13 5.98 5.81 -4.90
N ASP A 14 5.44 6.10 -6.08
CA ASP A 14 4.96 7.43 -6.43
C ASP A 14 3.56 7.65 -5.82
N LEU A 15 3.51 8.34 -4.67
CA LEU A 15 2.26 8.54 -3.93
C LEU A 15 1.32 9.55 -4.62
N GLU A 16 1.86 10.55 -5.33
CA GLU A 16 1.06 11.55 -6.04
C GLU A 16 0.32 10.88 -7.20
N THR A 17 1.06 10.20 -8.08
CA THR A 17 0.45 9.48 -9.20
C THR A 17 -0.45 8.33 -8.70
N ALA A 18 -0.15 7.71 -7.57
CA ALA A 18 -1.02 6.69 -6.98
C ALA A 18 -2.34 7.27 -6.48
N ALA A 19 -2.35 8.47 -5.88
CA ALA A 19 -3.59 9.14 -5.46
C ALA A 19 -4.48 9.49 -6.65
N GLU A 20 -3.89 9.88 -7.79
CA GLU A 20 -4.63 10.19 -9.01
C GLU A 20 -5.19 8.95 -9.72
N LYS A 21 -4.42 7.84 -9.76
CA LYS A 21 -4.79 6.63 -10.52
C LYS A 21 -5.63 5.64 -9.72
N LEU A 22 -5.48 5.58 -8.41
CA LEU A 22 -6.14 4.58 -7.58
C LEU A 22 -7.40 5.17 -6.93
N GLU A 23 -8.50 4.44 -7.05
CA GLU A 23 -9.72 4.76 -6.33
C GLU A 23 -9.59 4.42 -4.83
N ASN A 24 -10.46 5.02 -4.02
CA ASN A 24 -10.53 4.79 -2.56
C ASN A 24 -9.21 5.12 -1.84
N THR A 25 -8.54 6.16 -2.33
CA THR A 25 -7.33 6.74 -1.75
C THR A 25 -7.62 8.04 -1.01
N MET A 26 -6.76 8.36 -0.04
CA MET A 26 -6.68 9.68 0.57
C MET A 26 -5.21 10.01 0.76
N TYR A 27 -4.76 11.12 0.18
CA TYR A 27 -3.38 11.58 0.26
C TYR A 27 -3.37 13.09 0.47
N GLU A 28 -3.01 13.51 1.68
CA GLU A 28 -2.91 14.90 2.10
C GLU A 28 -1.54 15.04 2.80
N PRO A 29 -0.44 15.22 2.06
CA PRO A 29 0.92 15.12 2.61
C PRO A 29 1.24 16.12 3.74
N GLU A 30 0.54 17.26 3.76
CA GLU A 30 0.62 18.27 4.82
C GLU A 30 0.02 17.78 6.15
N GLU A 31 -0.98 16.88 6.09
CA GLU A 31 -1.65 16.32 7.27
C GLU A 31 -1.08 14.95 7.66
N PHE A 32 -0.73 14.12 6.67
CA PHE A 32 -0.19 12.78 6.88
C PHE A 32 0.77 12.38 5.73
N PRO A 33 2.01 11.96 6.03
CA PRO A 33 3.04 11.71 5.01
C PRO A 33 2.84 10.43 4.17
N GLY A 34 1.75 9.69 4.39
CA GLY A 34 1.44 8.45 3.67
C GLY A 34 0.12 8.55 2.90
N LEU A 35 -0.03 7.70 1.89
CA LEU A 35 -1.31 7.52 1.21
C LEU A 35 -2.12 6.44 1.93
N ILE A 36 -3.40 6.73 2.20
CA ILE A 36 -4.34 5.78 2.77
C ILE A 36 -5.11 5.11 1.64
N TYR A 37 -4.90 3.82 1.43
CA TYR A 37 -5.62 3.01 0.44
C TYR A 37 -6.62 2.07 1.15
N ARG A 38 -7.90 2.12 0.75
CA ARG A 38 -8.94 1.25 1.32
C ARG A 38 -9.26 0.13 0.34
N MET A 39 -8.93 -1.10 0.73
CA MET A 39 -9.24 -2.30 -0.04
C MET A 39 -10.55 -2.91 0.45
N MET A 40 -11.45 -3.22 -0.49
CA MET A 40 -12.75 -3.84 -0.16
C MET A 40 -12.66 -5.35 0.05
N GLU A 41 -11.78 -6.02 -0.70
CA GLU A 41 -11.61 -7.47 -0.63
C GLU A 41 -10.13 -7.87 -0.79
N PRO A 42 -9.50 -8.38 0.29
CA PRO A 42 -10.00 -8.43 1.67
C PRO A 42 -10.26 -7.01 2.24
N LYS A 43 -11.18 -6.89 3.21
CA LYS A 43 -11.54 -5.60 3.80
C LYS A 43 -10.45 -5.08 4.73
N VAL A 44 -9.51 -4.31 4.19
CA VAL A 44 -8.36 -3.76 4.92
C VAL A 44 -8.10 -2.30 4.56
N VAL A 45 -7.34 -1.62 5.42
CA VAL A 45 -6.76 -0.31 5.15
C VAL A 45 -5.25 -0.48 5.07
N ILE A 46 -4.65 0.05 4.01
CA ILE A 46 -3.20 0.03 3.79
C ILE A 46 -2.68 1.45 3.79
N LEU A 47 -1.75 1.76 4.69
CA LEU A 47 -0.98 3.00 4.67
C LEU A 47 0.25 2.75 3.82
N MET A 48 0.45 3.56 2.79
CA MET A 48 1.56 3.47 1.85
C MET A 48 2.50 4.66 2.05
N PHE A 49 3.79 4.40 2.15
CA PHE A 49 4.81 5.46 2.24
C PHE A 49 5.68 5.46 0.98
N ALA A 50 6.16 6.63 0.57
CA ALA A 50 7.01 6.79 -0.62
C ALA A 50 8.30 5.93 -0.56
N SER A 51 8.69 5.51 0.63
CA SER A 51 9.82 4.60 0.87
C SER A 51 9.59 3.16 0.40
N GLY A 52 8.35 2.74 0.12
CA GLY A 52 8.01 1.32 -0.12
C GLY A 52 7.45 0.60 1.09
N LYS A 53 7.49 1.23 2.25
CA LYS A 53 6.92 0.66 3.47
C LYS A 53 5.40 0.74 3.43
N LEU A 54 4.78 -0.31 3.91
CA LEU A 54 3.34 -0.49 4.01
C LEU A 54 2.96 -0.82 5.45
N VAL A 55 1.81 -0.32 5.90
CA VAL A 55 1.13 -0.79 7.11
C VAL A 55 -0.27 -1.26 6.74
N CYS A 56 -0.55 -2.54 6.89
CA CYS A 56 -1.86 -3.14 6.64
C CYS A 56 -2.59 -3.38 7.96
N THR A 57 -3.84 -2.94 8.06
CA THR A 57 -4.71 -3.13 9.24
C THR A 57 -6.14 -3.46 8.80
N GLY A 58 -6.89 -4.16 9.65
CA GLY A 58 -8.26 -4.59 9.39
C GLY A 58 -8.39 -6.08 9.05
N ALA A 59 -7.26 -6.76 8.80
CA ALA A 59 -7.22 -8.18 8.52
C ALA A 59 -7.56 -9.00 9.78
N LYS A 60 -8.26 -10.11 9.59
CA LYS A 60 -8.60 -11.07 10.65
C LYS A 60 -7.63 -12.24 10.71
N THR A 61 -6.92 -12.51 9.61
CA THR A 61 -5.96 -13.61 9.49
C THR A 61 -4.69 -13.14 8.79
N GLU A 62 -3.57 -13.83 9.04
CA GLU A 62 -2.30 -13.54 8.36
C GLU A 62 -2.44 -13.73 6.84
N ARG A 63 -3.24 -14.72 6.41
CA ARG A 63 -3.52 -14.96 4.99
C ARG A 63 -4.14 -13.75 4.30
N GLU A 64 -5.10 -13.08 4.94
CA GLU A 64 -5.71 -11.86 4.41
C GLU A 64 -4.68 -10.72 4.24
N VAL A 65 -3.68 -10.63 5.13
CA VAL A 65 -2.58 -9.66 4.98
C VAL A 65 -1.77 -9.97 3.72
N TYR A 66 -1.36 -11.22 3.51
CA TYR A 66 -0.62 -11.62 2.31
C TYR A 66 -1.42 -11.37 1.03
N GLU A 67 -2.70 -11.74 1.02
CA GLU A 67 -3.60 -11.50 -0.11
C GLU A 67 -3.72 -10.00 -0.43
N ALA A 68 -3.92 -9.16 0.60
CA ALA A 68 -4.04 -7.71 0.43
C ALA A 68 -2.76 -7.08 -0.13
N VAL A 69 -1.60 -7.45 0.43
CA VAL A 69 -0.30 -6.91 0.02
C VAL A 69 0.04 -7.37 -1.40
N TYR A 70 -0.22 -8.63 -1.74
CA TYR A 70 0.00 -9.16 -3.08
C TYR A 70 -0.89 -8.46 -4.12
N LYS A 71 -2.17 -8.27 -3.81
CA LYS A 71 -3.12 -7.55 -4.67
C LYS A 71 -2.69 -6.10 -4.86
N LEU A 72 -2.30 -5.40 -3.79
CA LEU A 72 -1.80 -4.03 -3.87
C LEU A 72 -0.53 -3.96 -4.73
N LYS A 73 0.45 -4.83 -4.50
CA LYS A 73 1.69 -4.88 -5.28
C LYS A 73 1.41 -5.01 -6.77
N ARG A 74 0.51 -5.91 -7.17
CA ARG A 74 0.10 -6.09 -8.57
C ARG A 74 -0.51 -4.82 -9.15
N ILE A 75 -1.43 -4.18 -8.43
CA ILE A 75 -2.06 -2.92 -8.87
C ILE A 75 -0.98 -1.85 -9.09
N LEU A 76 -0.01 -1.74 -8.18
CA LEU A 76 1.08 -0.77 -8.30
C LEU A 76 1.98 -1.06 -9.51
N GLU A 77 2.31 -2.33 -9.77
CA GLU A 77 3.10 -2.74 -10.93
C GLU A 77 2.37 -2.47 -12.26
N GLU A 78 1.10 -2.87 -12.36
CA GLU A 78 0.27 -2.70 -13.56
C GLU A 78 0.07 -1.21 -13.91
N ASN A 79 0.04 -0.33 -12.90
CA ASN A 79 -0.08 1.12 -13.09
C ASN A 79 1.27 1.86 -13.17
N GLN A 80 2.39 1.13 -13.13
CA GLN A 80 3.77 1.67 -13.13
C GLN A 80 4.01 2.68 -11.99
N LEU A 81 3.46 2.40 -10.82
CA LEU A 81 3.53 3.26 -9.61
C LEU A 81 4.70 2.90 -8.69
N ILE A 82 5.44 1.83 -8.98
CA ILE A 82 6.59 1.40 -8.19
C ILE A 82 7.87 1.25 -9.02
N THR A 83 8.98 1.64 -8.40
CA THR A 83 10.32 1.51 -8.97
C THR A 83 11.21 0.72 -8.01
N TYR A 84 11.68 -0.44 -8.44
CA TYR A 84 12.56 -1.28 -7.63
C TYR A 84 13.94 -0.65 -7.50
N VAL A 85 14.42 -0.51 -6.26
CA VAL A 85 15.74 0.04 -5.99
C VAL A 85 16.73 -1.11 -6.03
N THR A 86 17.44 -1.27 -7.14
CA THR A 86 18.53 -2.25 -7.22
C THR A 86 19.64 -1.81 -6.27
N THR A 87 19.75 -2.48 -5.13
CA THR A 87 20.92 -2.35 -4.26
C THR A 87 22.06 -3.07 -4.99
N LYS A 88 23.02 -2.30 -5.52
CA LYS A 88 24.30 -2.85 -5.96
C LYS A 88 25.10 -3.36 -4.76
#